data_AF-A0A4V2R006-F1
#
_entry.id   AF-A0A4V2R006-F1
#
_cell.length_a   1.000
_cell.length_b   1.000
_cell.length_c   1.000
_cell.angle_alpha   90.00
_cell.angle_beta   90.00
_cell.angle_gamma   90.00
#
_symmetry.space_group_name_H-M   'P 1'
#
loop_
_entity.id
_entity.type
_entity.pdbx_description
1 polymer ?
#
loop_
_entity_poly.entity_id
_entity_poly.type
_entity_poly.pdbx_seq_one_letter_code
_entity_poly.pdbx_strand_id
1 'polypeptide(L)'
;MSCGNTLIQYLKEYDRGFELVRQAVAFNPNNLDVVNFAGVANLHCGSLDEAVTYFLRAERLSPNSLGAHWNLTGLAHVEMVRGNYEEALAWARKSMAANAY
;
A
#
# COMPACT_ATOMS: atom_id res chain seq x y z
N MET A 1 1.63 3.81 15.34
CA MET A 1 0.89 3.73 14.06
C MET A 1 0.94 2.35 13.40
N SER A 2 1.80 1.42 13.83
CA SER A 2 1.91 0.07 13.24
C SER A 2 0.80 -0.91 13.64
N CYS A 3 0.01 -0.62 14.69
CA CYS A 3 -0.95 -1.58 15.25
C CYS A 3 -2.03 -2.02 14.25
N GLY A 4 -2.61 -1.09 13.46
CA GLY A 4 -3.66 -1.44 12.49
C GLY A 4 -3.15 -2.38 11.40
N ASN A 5 -1.96 -2.11 10.86
CA ASN A 5 -1.32 -2.97 9.87
C ASN A 5 -0.94 -4.34 10.47
N THR A 6 -0.44 -4.38 11.71
CA THR A 6 -0.11 -5.65 12.38
C THR A 6 -1.34 -6.52 12.59
N LEU A 7 -2.47 -5.93 12.98
CA LEU A 7 -3.75 -6.65 13.14
C LEU A 7 -4.18 -7.32 11.83
N ILE A 8 -4.03 -6.63 10.71
CA ILE A 8 -4.41 -7.13 9.39
C ILE A 8 -3.46 -8.23 8.91
N GLN A 9 -2.14 -7.99 8.95
CA GLN A 9 -1.16 -8.89 8.34
C GLN A 9 -0.92 -10.15 9.16
N TYR A 10 -0.81 -10.01 10.48
CA TYR A 10 -0.34 -11.09 11.35
C TYR A 10 -1.46 -11.71 12.16
N LEU A 11 -2.45 -10.92 12.59
CA LEU A 11 -3.54 -11.41 13.44
C LEU A 11 -4.84 -11.69 12.66
N LYS A 12 -4.90 -11.33 11.36
CA LYS A 12 -6.10 -11.44 10.51
C LYS A 12 -7.36 -10.80 11.12
N GLU A 13 -7.17 -9.82 12.01
CA GLU A 13 -8.24 -9.01 12.61
C GLU A 13 -8.55 -7.84 11.69
N TYR A 14 -9.22 -8.14 10.57
CA TYR A 14 -9.47 -7.17 9.49
C TYR A 14 -10.32 -5.98 9.93
N ASP A 15 -11.41 -6.22 10.67
CA ASP A 15 -12.35 -5.16 11.09
C ASP A 15 -11.68 -4.11 11.99
N ARG A 16 -10.95 -4.59 13.01
CA ARG A 16 -10.25 -3.73 13.95
C ARG A 16 -9.06 -3.03 13.30
N GLY A 17 -8.37 -3.73 12.41
CA GLY A 17 -7.30 -3.16 11.61
C GLY A 17 -7.76 -2.02 10.71
N PHE A 18 -8.87 -2.22 10.00
CA PHE A 18 -9.47 -1.19 9.15
C PHE A 18 -9.96 0.01 9.94
N GLU A 19 -10.58 -0.19 11.10
CA GLU A 19 -11.02 0.93 11.93
C GLU A 19 -9.84 1.83 12.33
N LEU A 20 -8.73 1.22 12.74
CA LEU A 20 -7.51 1.96 13.10
C LEU A 20 -6.88 2.66 11.89
N VAL A 21 -6.85 2.00 10.72
CA VAL A 21 -6.37 2.61 9.48
C VAL A 21 -7.26 3.78 9.06
N ARG A 22 -8.59 3.64 9.17
CA ARG A 22 -9.56 4.69 8.84
C ARG A 22 -9.41 5.90 9.76
N GLN A 23 -9.26 5.66 11.06
CA GLN A 23 -8.98 6.72 12.03
C GLN A 23 -7.65 7.42 11.75
N ALA A 24 -6.61 6.67 11.40
CA ALA A 24 -5.31 7.23 11.04
C ALA A 24 -5.40 8.11 9.78
N VAL A 25 -6.11 7.65 8.74
CA VAL A 25 -6.36 8.42 7.51
C VAL A 25 -7.18 9.68 7.79
N ALA A 26 -8.18 9.62 8.67
CA ALA A 26 -8.98 10.78 9.05
C ALA A 26 -8.15 11.83 9.82
N PHE A 27 -7.25 11.37 10.69
CA PHE A 27 -6.40 12.25 11.51
C PHE A 27 -5.29 12.92 10.68
N ASN A 28 -4.63 12.16 9.81
CA ASN A 28 -3.59 12.71 8.94
C ASN A 28 -3.66 12.10 7.52
N PRO A 29 -4.50 12.67 6.64
CA PRO A 29 -4.78 12.08 5.33
C PRO A 29 -3.59 12.11 4.38
N ASN A 30 -2.60 12.98 4.61
CA ASN A 30 -1.43 13.14 3.74
C ASN A 30 -0.13 12.60 4.36
N ASN A 31 -0.22 11.92 5.50
CA ASN A 31 0.93 11.22 6.05
C ASN A 31 1.24 9.98 5.18
N LEU A 32 2.46 9.91 4.66
CA LEU A 32 2.88 8.86 3.73
C LEU A 32 2.76 7.46 4.32
N ASP A 33 3.15 7.27 5.59
CA ASP A 33 3.06 5.98 6.26
C ASP A 33 1.61 5.53 6.40
N VAL A 34 0.72 6.45 6.80
CA VAL A 34 -0.71 6.19 6.93
C VAL A 34 -1.34 5.81 5.59
N VAL A 35 -1.00 6.53 4.52
CA VAL A 35 -1.49 6.25 3.17
C VAL A 35 -0.98 4.89 2.67
N ASN A 36 0.29 4.56 2.94
CA ASN A 36 0.86 3.27 2.58
C ASN A 36 0.20 2.12 3.36
N PHE A 37 0.06 2.26 4.69
CA PHE A 37 -0.65 1.27 5.51
C PHE A 37 -2.10 1.07 5.07
N ALA A 38 -2.78 2.12 4.59
CA ALA A 38 -4.11 1.98 4.02
C ALA A 38 -4.10 1.17 2.71
N GLY A 39 -3.11 1.36 1.83
CA GLY A 39 -2.94 0.54 0.63
C GLY A 39 -2.72 -0.94 0.96
N VAL A 40 -1.81 -1.20 1.90
CA VAL A 40 -1.50 -2.57 2.36
C VAL A 40 -2.71 -3.23 3.03
N ALA A 41 -3.44 -2.49 3.87
CA ALA A 41 -4.67 -2.97 4.50
C ALA A 41 -5.70 -3.44 3.47
N ASN A 42 -5.99 -2.60 2.47
CA ASN A 42 -6.95 -2.89 1.41
C ASN A 42 -6.50 -4.08 0.55
N LEU A 43 -5.20 -4.18 0.24
CA LEU A 43 -4.62 -5.31 -0.48
C LEU A 43 -4.86 -6.64 0.25
N HIS A 44 -4.56 -6.70 1.56
CA HIS A 44 -4.74 -7.92 2.36
C HIS A 44 -6.20 -8.33 2.53
N CYS A 45 -7.14 -7.38 2.41
CA CYS A 45 -8.56 -7.63 2.56
C CYS A 45 -9.28 -7.87 1.21
N GLY A 46 -8.55 -7.80 0.09
CA GLY A 46 -9.11 -8.01 -1.25
C GLY A 46 -9.79 -6.79 -1.87
N SER A 47 -9.76 -5.62 -1.22
CA SER A 47 -10.22 -4.34 -1.75
C SER A 47 -9.16 -3.74 -2.69
N LEU A 48 -8.97 -4.41 -3.83
CA LEU A 48 -7.82 -4.14 -4.71
C LEU A 48 -7.86 -2.75 -5.37
N ASP A 49 -9.05 -2.24 -5.72
CA ASP A 49 -9.19 -0.90 -6.32
C ASP A 49 -8.84 0.22 -5.34
N GLU A 50 -9.26 0.08 -4.09
CA GLU A 50 -8.89 0.98 -3.00
C GLU A 50 -7.39 0.90 -2.72
N ALA A 51 -6.81 -0.31 -2.73
CA ALA A 51 -5.37 -0.49 -2.55
C ALA A 51 -4.56 0.27 -3.62
N VAL A 52 -4.95 0.14 -4.89
CA VAL A 52 -4.34 0.91 -6.00
C VAL A 52 -4.47 2.40 -5.77
N THR A 53 -5.65 2.87 -5.37
CA THR A 53 -5.89 4.29 -5.10
C THR A 53 -4.95 4.83 -4.02
N TYR A 54 -4.76 4.09 -2.93
CA TYR A 54 -3.85 4.48 -1.85
C TYR A 54 -2.38 4.42 -2.27
N PHE A 55 -1.94 3.38 -2.97
CA PHE A 55 -0.54 3.30 -3.44
C PHE A 55 -0.20 4.38 -4.48
N LEU A 56 -1.10 4.69 -5.42
CA LEU A 56 -0.92 5.80 -6.35
C LEU A 56 -0.94 7.16 -5.65
N ARG A 57 -1.71 7.30 -4.56
CA ARG A 57 -1.65 8.49 -3.73
C ARG A 57 -0.32 8.61 -3.01
N ALA A 58 0.21 7.52 -2.45
CA ALA A 58 1.52 7.51 -1.80
C ALA A 58 2.64 7.89 -2.78
N GLU A 59 2.59 7.38 -4.01
CA GLU A 59 3.51 7.74 -5.10
C GLU A 59 3.43 9.24 -5.43
N ARG A 60 2.22 9.84 -5.48
CA ARG A 60 2.05 11.29 -5.72
C ARG A 60 2.56 12.16 -4.58
N LEU A 61 2.41 11.71 -3.34
CA LEU A 61 2.83 12.45 -2.15
C LEU A 61 4.35 12.49 -2.00
N SER A 62 5.05 11.45 -2.45
CA SER A 62 6.49 11.36 -2.29
C SER A 62 7.17 10.62 -3.46
N PRO A 63 7.13 11.22 -4.67
CA PRO A 63 7.82 10.65 -5.81
C PRO A 63 9.32 10.59 -5.49
N ASN A 64 9.94 9.42 -5.68
CA ASN A 64 11.38 9.17 -5.48
C ASN A 64 11.89 9.28 -4.02
N SER A 65 11.05 9.09 -3.00
CA SER A 65 11.56 8.93 -1.63
C SER A 65 12.17 7.54 -1.39
N LEU A 66 12.98 7.43 -0.34
CA LEU A 66 13.54 6.15 0.15
C LEU A 66 12.47 5.05 0.39
N GLY A 67 11.19 5.43 0.56
CA GLY A 67 10.06 4.50 0.72
C GLY A 67 9.19 4.31 -0.54
N ALA A 68 9.46 5.01 -1.65
CA ALA A 68 8.63 4.96 -2.85
C ALA A 68 8.55 3.54 -3.44
N HIS A 69 9.64 2.77 -3.33
CA HIS A 69 9.68 1.38 -3.78
C HIS A 69 8.66 0.49 -3.06
N TRP A 70 8.27 0.77 -1.80
CA TRP A 70 7.21 0.02 -1.11
C TRP A 70 5.85 0.21 -1.76
N ASN A 71 5.52 1.45 -2.15
CA ASN A 71 4.24 1.76 -2.79
C ASN A 71 4.15 1.11 -4.18
N LEU A 72 5.26 1.14 -4.94
CA LEU A 72 5.37 0.52 -6.26
C LEU A 72 5.31 -1.01 -6.17
N THR A 73 5.91 -1.60 -5.13
CA THR A 73 5.78 -3.04 -4.83
C THR A 73 4.34 -3.40 -4.47
N GLY A 74 3.64 -2.53 -3.73
CA GLY A 74 2.22 -2.67 -3.45
C GLY A 74 1.37 -2.74 -4.73
N LEU A 75 1.61 -1.85 -5.69
CA LEU A 75 0.95 -1.87 -7.00
C LEU A 75 1.24 -3.15 -7.79
N ALA A 76 2.51 -3.60 -7.80
CA ALA A 76 2.88 -4.87 -8.42
C ALA A 76 2.13 -6.05 -7.79
N HIS A 77 1.99 -6.07 -6.46
CA HIS A 77 1.27 -7.12 -5.76
C HIS A 77 -0.23 -7.09 -6.07
N VAL A 78 -0.87 -5.91 -6.15
CA VAL A 78 -2.28 -5.83 -6.57
C VAL A 78 -2.48 -6.46 -7.95
N GLU A 79 -1.65 -6.09 -8.93
CA GLU A 79 -1.76 -6.65 -10.29
C GLU A 79 -1.46 -8.15 -10.34
N MET A 80 -0.55 -8.64 -9.49
CA MET A 80 -0.31 -10.07 -9.32
C MET A 80 -1.55 -10.80 -8.80
N VAL A 81 -2.27 -10.24 -7.81
CA VAL A 81 -3.51 -10.83 -7.27
C VAL A 81 -4.62 -10.82 -8.33
N ARG A 82 -4.64 -9.83 -9.22
CA ARG A 82 -5.58 -9.74 -10.35
C ARG A 82 -5.28 -10.73 -11.48
N GLY A 83 -4.08 -11.31 -11.50
CA GLY A 83 -3.60 -12.14 -12.60
C GLY A 83 -3.01 -11.35 -13.78
N ASN A 84 -2.80 -10.05 -13.61
CA ASN A 84 -2.22 -9.16 -14.62
C ASN A 84 -0.69 -9.16 -14.50
N TYR A 85 -0.07 -10.26 -14.91
CA TYR A 85 1.35 -10.51 -14.65
C TYR A 85 2.29 -9.54 -15.39
N GLU A 86 1.92 -9.06 -16.58
CA GLU A 86 2.72 -8.09 -17.35
C GLU A 86 2.78 -6.74 -16.63
N GLU A 87 1.63 -6.24 -16.15
CA GLU A 87 1.53 -5.03 -15.36
C GLU A 87 2.24 -5.17 -14.01
N ALA A 88 2.12 -6.33 -13.37
CA ALA A 88 2.85 -6.63 -12.14
C ALA A 88 4.37 -6.54 -12.35
N LEU A 89 4.88 -7.11 -13.44
CA LEU A 89 6.30 -7.02 -13.81
C LEU A 89 6.74 -5.59 -14.12
N ALA A 90 5.90 -4.80 -14.79
CA ALA A 90 6.19 -3.39 -15.07
C ALA A 90 6.35 -2.58 -13.77
N TRP A 91 5.41 -2.75 -12.82
CA TRP A 91 5.49 -2.09 -11.51
C TRP A 91 6.67 -2.57 -10.68
N ALA A 92 6.97 -3.87 -10.68
CA ALA A 92 8.11 -4.44 -9.98
C ALA A 92 9.45 -3.89 -10.51
N ARG A 93 9.59 -3.76 -11.84
CA ARG A 93 10.78 -3.13 -12.44
C ARG A 93 10.93 -1.67 -12.02
N LYS A 94 9.83 -0.92 -11.99
CA LYS A 94 9.84 0.47 -11.51
C LYS A 94 10.25 0.56 -10.04
N SER A 95 9.73 -0.34 -9.20
CA SER A 95 10.11 -0.47 -7.78
C SER A 95 11.62 -0.72 -7.63
N MET A 96 12.19 -1.67 -8.37
CA MET A 96 13.62 -1.98 -8.32
C MET A 96 14.49 -0.78 -8.72
N ALA A 97 14.08 -0.04 -9.76
CA ALA A 97 14.79 1.17 -10.17
C ALA A 97 14.73 2.27 -9.10
N ALA A 98 13.62 2.38 -8.36
CA ALA A 98 13.45 3.33 -7.27
C ALA A 98 14.22 2.95 -5.99
N ASN A 99 14.57 1.67 -5.81
CA ASN A 99 15.33 1.16 -4.66
C ASN A 99 16.86 1.17 -4.88
N ALA A 100 17.33 1.57 -6.06
CA ALA A 100 18.74 1.43 -6.45
C ALA A 100 19.67 2.57 -5.97
N TYR A 101 19.25 3.41 -5.02
CA TYR A 101 20.01 4.56 -4.50
C TYR A 101 19.98 4.64 -2.98
#